data_AF-A0AAE9YJE5-F1
#
_entry.id   AF-A0AAE9YJE5-F1
#
_cell.length_a   1.000
_cell.length_b   1.000
_cell.length_c   1.000
_cell.angle_alpha   90.00
_cell.angle_beta   90.00
_cell.angle_gamma   90.00
#
_symmetry.space_group_name_H-M   'P 1'
#
loop_
_entity.id
_entity.type
_entity.pdbx_description
1 polymer ?
#
loop_
_entity_poly.entity_id
_entity_poly.type
_entity_poly.pdbx_seq_one_letter_code
_entity_poly.pdbx_strand_id
1 'polypeptide(L)'
;MKKLLTAGLLVASSFATSQAYAAAMECYVDTPAYDQYTTGYCSALVWGANKATAVFRIKDAASKPISSVSWGGATASCGTGGAYCSITIYAFRQYTATAIVNYQDGTWSTASATASFEDGS
;
A
#
# COMPACT_ATOMS: atom_id res chain seq x y z
N MET A 1 -20.56 -40.24 -51.26
CA MET A 1 -20.67 -38.78 -51.08
C MET A 1 -19.32 -38.25 -50.62
N LYS A 2 -18.84 -37.16 -51.24
CA LYS A 2 -17.58 -36.44 -50.93
C LYS A 2 -17.80 -35.47 -49.76
N LYS A 3 -16.74 -35.22 -48.97
CA LYS A 3 -16.28 -33.93 -48.36
C LYS A 3 -15.38 -34.28 -47.14
N LEU A 4 -14.05 -34.26 -47.28
CA LEU A 4 -13.13 -33.12 -47.09
C LEU A 4 -13.07 -32.63 -45.62
N LEU A 5 -11.91 -32.88 -45.00
CA LEU A 5 -11.06 -32.03 -44.13
C LEU A 5 -11.78 -30.99 -43.23
N THR A 6 -11.39 -30.76 -41.97
CA THR A 6 -10.25 -29.88 -41.64
C THR A 6 -10.09 -29.81 -40.10
N ALA A 7 -8.84 -29.77 -39.63
CA ALA A 7 -8.44 -29.48 -38.25
C ALA A 7 -8.76 -28.02 -37.81
N GLY A 8 -8.79 -27.77 -36.49
CA GLY A 8 -8.82 -26.44 -35.86
C GLY A 8 -9.89 -26.37 -34.78
N LEU A 9 -9.65 -25.92 -33.54
CA LEU A 9 -8.80 -24.82 -33.11
C LEU A 9 -8.39 -25.05 -31.64
N LEU A 10 -7.09 -24.91 -31.36
CA LEU A 10 -6.54 -24.69 -30.02
C LEU A 10 -7.07 -23.37 -29.48
N VAL A 11 -7.66 -23.35 -28.29
CA VAL A 11 -7.54 -22.20 -27.40
C VAL A 11 -7.12 -22.72 -26.04
N ALA A 12 -5.81 -22.78 -25.86
CA ALA A 12 -5.21 -22.76 -24.55
C ALA A 12 -5.65 -21.46 -23.87
N SER A 13 -6.68 -21.52 -23.05
CA SER A 13 -6.97 -20.48 -22.07
C SER A 13 -5.94 -20.63 -20.95
N SER A 14 -4.69 -20.27 -21.25
CA SER A 14 -3.74 -19.86 -20.24
C SER A 14 -4.33 -18.62 -19.59
N PHE A 15 -5.08 -18.83 -18.52
CA PHE A 15 -5.24 -17.81 -17.49
C PHE A 15 -3.84 -17.55 -16.99
N ALA A 16 -3.15 -16.61 -17.63
CA ALA A 16 -1.99 -15.97 -17.05
C ALA A 16 -2.52 -15.35 -15.76
N THR A 17 -2.36 -16.08 -14.66
CA THR A 17 -2.46 -15.52 -13.32
C THR A 17 -1.39 -14.46 -13.28
N SER A 18 -1.75 -13.23 -13.64
CA SER A 18 -0.91 -12.06 -13.46
C SER A 18 -0.55 -12.08 -11.99
N GLN A 19 0.70 -12.41 -11.69
CA GLN A 19 1.22 -12.33 -10.33
C GLN A 19 1.11 -10.86 -9.96
N ALA A 20 0.08 -10.52 -9.19
CA ALA A 20 -0.09 -9.18 -8.66
C ALA A 20 1.10 -8.97 -7.73
N TYR A 21 2.11 -8.25 -8.22
CA TYR A 21 3.15 -7.72 -7.35
C TYR A 21 2.42 -6.78 -6.38
N ALA A 22 2.19 -7.25 -5.15
CA ALA A 22 1.55 -6.44 -4.13
C ALA A 22 2.46 -5.25 -3.83
N ALA A 23 1.93 -4.02 -3.97
CA ALA A 23 2.64 -2.86 -3.47
C ALA A 23 2.90 -3.03 -1.97
N ALA A 24 4.09 -2.65 -1.52
CA ALA A 24 4.38 -2.58 -0.10
C ALA A 24 3.99 -1.19 0.41
N MET A 25 3.44 -1.12 1.62
CA MET A 25 3.29 0.15 2.33
C MET A 25 4.32 0.20 3.45
N GLU A 26 5.05 1.30 3.52
CA GLU A 26 5.94 1.60 4.62
C GLU A 26 5.37 2.74 5.45
N CYS A 27 5.70 2.75 6.74
CA CYS A 27 5.39 3.88 7.58
C CYS A 27 6.49 4.17 8.60
N TYR A 28 6.45 5.38 9.15
CA TYR A 28 7.14 5.73 10.38
C TYR A 28 6.23 6.62 11.23
N VAL A 29 6.54 6.70 12.52
CA VAL A 29 5.96 7.69 13.43
C VAL A 29 7.02 8.76 13.65
N ASP A 30 6.67 10.00 13.32
CA ASP A 30 7.51 11.19 13.47
C ASP A 30 7.82 11.39 14.95
N THR A 31 9.11 11.30 15.27
CA THR A 31 9.64 11.44 16.63
C THR A 31 10.83 12.39 16.64
N PRO A 32 11.29 12.87 17.81
CA PRO A 32 12.57 13.57 17.90
C PRO A 32 13.79 12.72 17.49
N ALA A 33 13.63 11.40 17.36
CA ALA A 33 14.67 10.49 16.87
C ALA A 33 14.69 10.44 15.34
N TYR A 34 15.58 9.63 14.77
CA TYR A 34 15.68 9.49 13.32
C TYR A 34 14.51 8.68 12.74
N ASP A 35 13.77 9.27 11.79
CA ASP A 35 12.63 8.65 11.13
C ASP A 35 13.05 7.53 10.18
N GLN A 36 12.61 6.30 10.46
CA GLN A 36 12.91 5.12 9.65
C GLN A 36 11.64 4.44 9.15
N TYR A 37 11.49 4.43 7.83
CA TYR A 37 10.41 3.71 7.16
C TYR A 37 10.53 2.21 7.39
N THR A 38 9.47 1.63 7.93
CA THR A 38 9.35 0.19 8.18
C THR A 38 8.16 -0.35 7.39
N THR A 39 8.33 -1.51 6.73
CA THR A 39 7.28 -2.11 5.91
C THR A 39 6.21 -2.77 6.78
N GLY A 40 4.93 -2.49 6.49
CA GLY A 40 3.76 -3.16 7.09
C GLY A 40 3.40 -2.73 8.51
N TYR A 41 4.38 -2.35 9.33
CA TYR A 41 4.15 -1.88 10.70
C TYR A 41 5.21 -0.89 11.15
N CYS A 42 4.81 0.19 11.81
CA CYS A 42 5.70 1.12 12.48
C CYS A 42 5.18 1.45 13.86
N SER A 43 6.10 1.46 14.83
CA SER A 43 5.80 1.87 16.20
C SER A 43 6.91 2.74 16.75
N ALA A 44 6.55 3.66 17.64
CA ALA A 44 7.53 4.47 18.35
C ALA A 44 7.11 4.71 19.81
N LEU A 45 8.07 5.18 20.60
CA LEU A 45 7.86 5.72 21.94
C LEU A 45 8.10 7.23 21.86
N VAL A 46 7.07 8.03 22.15
CA VAL A 46 7.11 9.50 22.09
C VAL A 46 6.82 10.05 23.48
N TRP A 47 7.87 10.17 24.28
CA TRP A 47 7.81 10.55 25.70
C TRP A 47 6.97 11.81 25.95
N GLY A 48 5.91 11.67 26.76
CA GLY A 48 5.07 12.79 27.19
C GLY A 48 4.18 13.40 26.11
N ALA A 49 4.04 12.76 24.93
CA ALA A 49 3.18 13.23 23.85
C ALA A 49 1.88 12.44 23.78
N ASN A 50 0.73 13.11 23.70
CA ASN A 50 -0.56 12.45 23.47
C ASN A 50 -0.91 12.27 21.99
N LYS A 51 -0.15 12.92 21.09
CA LYS A 51 -0.30 12.86 19.63
C LYS A 51 1.05 12.84 18.93
N ALA A 52 1.10 12.20 17.77
CA ALA A 52 2.26 12.19 16.87
C ALA A 52 1.78 12.22 15.41
N THR A 53 2.70 12.43 14.47
CA THR A 53 2.41 12.29 13.04
C THR A 53 2.86 10.92 12.57
N ALA A 54 1.97 10.14 11.94
CA ALA A 54 2.37 8.96 11.20
C ALA A 54 2.46 9.30 9.72
N VAL A 55 3.55 8.91 9.08
CA VAL A 55 3.77 9.08 7.64
C VAL A 55 3.77 7.72 6.99
N PHE A 56 2.91 7.55 5.99
CA PHE A 56 2.78 6.36 5.19
C PHE A 56 3.27 6.64 3.78
N ARG A 57 3.94 5.66 3.17
CA ARG A 57 4.31 5.72 1.75
C ARG A 57 4.10 4.40 1.05
N ILE A 58 3.85 4.48 -0.26
CA ILE A 58 3.91 3.32 -1.14
C ILE A 58 5.37 3.09 -1.52
N LYS A 59 5.87 1.89 -1.21
CA LYS A 59 7.13 1.36 -1.73
C LYS A 59 6.80 0.43 -2.88
N ASP A 60 7.15 0.85 -4.08
CA ASP A 60 6.95 0.03 -5.27
C ASP A 60 7.85 -1.22 -5.20
N ALA A 61 7.24 -2.37 -4.91
CA ALA A 61 7.90 -3.67 -5.03
C ALA A 61 8.08 -4.09 -6.50
N ALA A 62 7.46 -3.39 -7.45
CA ALA A 62 7.29 -3.84 -8.83
C ALA A 62 8.03 -3.00 -9.90
N SER A 63 8.74 -1.93 -9.52
CA SER A 63 9.36 -0.97 -10.46
C SER A 63 8.39 -0.42 -11.52
N LYS A 64 7.09 -0.44 -11.25
CA LYS A 64 6.04 0.06 -12.14
C LYS A 64 5.77 1.53 -11.83
N PRO A 65 5.69 2.41 -12.84
CA PRO A 65 5.29 3.80 -12.62
C PRO A 65 3.88 3.90 -12.03
N ILE A 66 3.76 4.51 -10.85
CA ILE A 66 2.47 4.82 -10.23
C ILE A 66 1.77 5.91 -11.04
N SER A 67 0.51 5.69 -11.35
CA SER A 67 -0.41 6.70 -11.89
C SER A 67 -1.11 7.47 -10.77
N SER A 68 -1.68 6.76 -9.79
CA SER A 68 -2.34 7.36 -8.63
C SER A 68 -2.42 6.40 -7.46
N VAL A 69 -2.54 6.93 -6.25
CA VAL A 69 -2.81 6.16 -5.03
C VAL A 69 -4.11 6.65 -4.42
N SER A 70 -5.04 5.73 -4.19
CA SER A 70 -6.29 6.01 -3.47
C SER A 70 -6.14 5.51 -2.04
N TRP A 71 -6.11 6.43 -1.09
CA TRP A 71 -5.92 6.16 0.34
C TRP A 71 -7.24 5.83 1.04
N GLY A 72 -7.18 4.95 2.03
CA GLY A 72 -8.33 4.46 2.78
C GLY A 72 -7.97 4.02 4.20
N GLY A 73 -8.94 3.49 4.95
CA GLY A 73 -8.73 3.13 6.36
C GLY A 73 -8.41 4.39 7.17
N ALA A 74 -7.41 4.31 8.05
CA ALA A 74 -6.97 5.45 8.86
C ALA A 74 -6.47 6.65 8.02
N THR A 75 -6.06 6.42 6.77
CA THR A 75 -5.53 7.44 5.86
C THR A 75 -6.54 7.93 4.83
N ALA A 76 -7.84 7.63 5.01
CA ALA A 76 -8.90 8.06 4.08
C ALA A 76 -8.96 9.59 3.86
N SER A 77 -8.53 10.39 4.84
CA SER A 77 -8.45 11.86 4.72
C SER A 77 -7.48 12.35 3.66
N CYS A 78 -6.52 11.52 3.22
CA CYS A 78 -5.60 11.86 2.13
C CYS A 78 -6.22 11.74 0.74
N GLY A 79 -7.40 11.09 0.60
CA GLY A 79 -8.10 10.95 -0.66
C GLY A 79 -7.28 10.24 -1.75
N THR A 80 -7.36 10.73 -2.98
CA THR A 80 -6.59 10.20 -4.11
C THR A 80 -5.47 11.16 -4.48
N GLY A 81 -4.24 10.67 -4.59
CA GLY A 81 -3.08 11.51 -4.88
C GLY A 81 -1.78 10.73 -5.05
N GLY A 82 -0.70 11.30 -4.52
CA GLY A 82 0.66 10.75 -4.62
C GLY A 82 0.92 9.57 -3.67
N ALA A 83 2.16 9.08 -3.71
CA ALA A 83 2.62 7.90 -2.97
C ALA A 83 2.88 8.12 -1.47
N TYR A 84 2.46 9.25 -0.91
CA TYR A 84 2.67 9.61 0.50
C TYR A 84 1.37 10.10 1.14
N CYS A 85 1.16 9.79 2.41
CA CYS A 85 0.06 10.30 3.22
C CYS A 85 0.49 10.43 4.67
N SER A 86 0.19 11.56 5.30
CA SER A 86 0.51 11.81 6.70
C SER A 86 -0.77 12.09 7.49
N ILE A 87 -0.89 11.49 8.67
CA ILE A 87 -2.04 11.67 9.56
C ILE A 87 -1.58 11.90 11.00
N THR A 88 -2.37 12.62 11.77
CA THR A 88 -2.20 12.69 13.23
C THR A 88 -2.73 11.40 13.85
N ILE A 89 -1.92 10.77 14.70
CA ILE A 89 -2.28 9.60 15.50
C ILE A 89 -2.19 9.94 16.99
N TYR A 90 -2.87 9.15 17.82
CA TYR A 90 -2.91 9.31 19.29
C TYR A 90 -2.30 8.11 20.00
N ALA A 91 -1.71 8.36 21.18
CA ALA A 91 -0.99 7.35 21.96
C ALA A 91 -1.88 6.14 22.28
N PHE A 92 -1.27 4.95 22.34
CA PHE A 92 -1.90 3.67 22.66
C PHE A 92 -3.08 3.27 21.75
N ARG A 93 -3.03 3.70 20.47
CA ARG A 93 -4.01 3.34 19.45
C ARG A 93 -3.33 2.87 18.17
N GLN A 94 -3.95 1.92 17.50
CA GLN A 94 -3.52 1.42 16.20
C GLN A 94 -4.26 2.14 15.08
N TYR A 95 -3.52 2.52 14.04
CA TYR A 95 -4.03 3.18 12.83
C TYR A 95 -3.61 2.38 11.61
N THR A 96 -4.53 1.58 11.07
CA THR A 96 -4.29 0.81 9.85
C THR A 96 -4.63 1.63 8.62
N ALA A 97 -3.60 1.98 7.86
CA ALA A 97 -3.70 2.60 6.55
C ALA A 97 -3.90 1.52 5.48
N THR A 98 -4.72 1.83 4.48
CA THR A 98 -4.89 1.00 3.27
C THR A 98 -4.75 1.87 2.04
N ALA A 99 -4.30 1.29 0.93
CA ALA A 99 -4.20 1.99 -0.34
C ALA A 99 -4.50 1.07 -1.51
N ILE A 100 -5.13 1.63 -2.54
CA ILE A 100 -5.18 1.07 -3.90
C ILE A 100 -4.18 1.85 -4.75
N VAL A 101 -3.20 1.17 -5.31
CA VAL A 101 -2.14 1.73 -6.16
C VAL A 101 -2.48 1.42 -7.61
N ASN A 102 -2.81 2.46 -8.38
CA ASN A 102 -3.05 2.35 -9.81
C ASN A 102 -1.75 2.64 -10.57
N TYR A 103 -1.36 1.74 -11.45
CA TYR A 103 -0.17 1.88 -12.28
C TYR A 103 -0.49 2.46 -13.66
N GLN A 104 0.50 3.03 -14.33
CA GLN A 104 0.33 3.59 -15.68
C GLN A 104 0.01 2.53 -16.76
N ASP A 105 0.32 1.25 -16.50
CA ASP A 105 -0.02 0.13 -17.38
C ASP A 105 -1.47 -0.36 -17.23
N GLY A 106 -2.28 0.32 -16.40
CA GLY A 106 -3.67 -0.02 -16.13
C GLY A 106 -3.86 -1.16 -15.11
N THR A 107 -2.77 -1.73 -14.59
CA THR A 107 -2.83 -2.68 -13.47
C THR A 107 -2.97 -1.95 -12.13
N TRP A 108 -3.41 -2.66 -11.10
CA TRP A 108 -3.51 -2.13 -9.76
C TRP A 108 -3.02 -3.14 -8.72
N SER A 109 -2.66 -2.63 -7.55
CA SER A 109 -2.33 -3.43 -6.38
C SER A 109 -2.89 -2.79 -5.12
N THR A 110 -2.91 -3.55 -4.03
CA THR A 110 -3.29 -3.05 -2.70
C THR A 110 -2.10 -3.10 -1.77
N ALA A 111 -2.06 -2.14 -0.84
CA ALA A 111 -1.05 -2.11 0.21
C ALA A 111 -1.69 -1.70 1.54
N SER A 112 -1.10 -2.14 2.66
CA SER A 112 -1.51 -1.72 4.00
C SER A 112 -0.32 -1.66 4.94
N ALA A 113 -0.36 -0.73 5.88
CA ALA A 113 0.54 -0.68 7.02
C ALA A 113 -0.18 -0.15 8.26
N THR A 114 0.30 -0.52 9.44
CA THR A 114 -0.26 -0.04 10.71
C THR A 114 0.75 0.79 11.47
N ALA A 115 0.33 1.97 11.93
CA ALA A 115 1.10 2.83 12.82
C ALA A 115 0.52 2.82 14.23
N SER A 116 1.38 2.87 15.24
CA SER A 116 1.01 3.12 16.63
C SER A 116 2.15 3.77 17.40
N PHE A 117 1.86 4.39 18.55
CA PHE A 117 2.93 4.84 19.43
C PHE A 117 2.49 4.84 20.89
N GLU A 118 3.47 4.79 21.78
CA GLU A 118 3.31 4.87 23.24
C GLU A 118 3.93 6.18 23.75
N ASP A 119 3.53 6.64 24.95
CA ASP A 119 4.00 7.92 25.52
C ASP A 119 4.91 7.78 26.75
N GLY A 120 5.17 6.54 27.19
CA GLY A 120 6.04 6.21 28.32
C GLY A 120 5.40 6.37 29.71
N SER A 121 4.09 6.55 29.78
CA SER A 121 3.33 6.57 31.05
C SER A 121 3.07 5.20 31.67
#